data_AF-A0A8H5U4E5-F1
#
_entry.id   AF-A0A8H5U4E5-F1
#
_cell.length_a   1.000
_cell.length_b   1.000
_cell.length_c   1.000
_cell.angle_alpha   90.00
_cell.angle_beta   90.00
_cell.angle_gamma   90.00
#
_symmetry.space_group_name_H-M   'P 1'
#
loop_
_entity.id
_entity.type
_entity.pdbx_description
1 polymer ?
#
loop_
_entity_poly.entity_id
_entity_poly.type
_entity_poly.pdbx_seq_one_letter_code
_entity_poly.pdbx_strand_id
1 'polypeptide(L)'
;MWSSIANTILNHPDLRDISFIVDHNGSAAPTDFGTLEFANFIRLLESGRLYVKIGALHRRSDNIALMEPVVKAYANAAPNGIVWGSDWPHVNTTIKGLTPTPPIEVNTDEELRLLRSWLTDIEWNKMLVLNPRHAFSVEAW
;
A
#
# COMPACT_ATOMS: atom_id res chain seq x y z
N MET A 1 -8.73 -6.68 10.82
CA MET A 1 -7.38 -6.59 11.43
C MET A 1 -7.02 -5.15 11.78
N TRP A 2 -7.01 -4.21 10.84
CA TRP A 2 -6.59 -2.83 11.12
C TRP A 2 -7.47 -2.16 12.19
N SER A 3 -8.77 -2.46 12.19
CA SER A 3 -9.70 -1.96 13.21
C SER A 3 -9.30 -2.38 14.64
N SER A 4 -8.75 -3.59 14.83
CA SER A 4 -8.42 -4.09 16.17
C SER A 4 -7.16 -3.46 16.77
N ILE A 5 -6.28 -2.91 15.93
CA ILE A 5 -5.02 -2.28 16.38
C ILE A 5 -5.01 -0.76 16.22
N ALA A 6 -6.03 -0.18 15.56
CA ALA A 6 -6.15 1.26 15.32
C ALA A 6 -6.02 2.09 16.60
N ASN A 7 -6.73 1.71 17.67
CA ASN A 7 -6.67 2.44 18.94
C ASN A 7 -5.25 2.46 19.52
N THR A 8 -4.53 1.33 19.45
CA THR A 8 -3.14 1.24 19.93
C THR A 8 -2.22 2.17 19.13
N ILE A 9 -2.31 2.12 17.79
CA ILE A 9 -1.51 2.98 16.91
C ILE A 9 -1.77 4.47 17.22
N LEU A 10 -3.03 4.84 17.38
CA LEU A 10 -3.42 6.23 17.59
C LEU A 10 -3.05 6.75 18.98
N ASN A 11 -3.26 5.95 20.03
CA ASN A 11 -3.34 6.45 21.40
C ASN A 11 -2.25 5.91 22.35
N HIS A 12 -1.47 4.90 21.97
CA HIS A 12 -0.42 4.38 22.86
C HIS A 12 0.72 5.41 23.01
N PRO A 13 1.10 5.81 24.24
CA PRO A 13 2.07 6.88 24.46
C PRO A 13 3.42 6.59 23.80
N ASP A 14 3.91 5.35 23.89
CA ASP A 14 5.20 4.94 23.33
C ASP A 14 5.22 4.90 21.79
N LEU A 15 4.05 4.94 21.13
CA LEU A 15 3.96 4.91 19.67
C LEU A 15 3.76 6.29 19.07
N ARG A 16 3.65 7.35 19.89
CA ARG A 16 3.26 8.70 19.47
C ARG A 16 4.09 9.23 18.31
N ASP A 17 5.41 9.02 18.36
CA ASP A 17 6.38 9.54 17.40
C ASP A 17 6.81 8.49 16.36
N ILE A 18 6.11 7.36 16.31
CA ILE A 18 6.38 6.27 15.36
C ILE A 18 5.38 6.38 14.20
N SER A 19 5.93 6.37 12.98
CA SER A 19 5.18 6.16 11.75
C SER A 19 5.26 4.69 11.33
N PHE A 20 4.17 4.16 10.78
CA PHE A 20 4.12 2.78 10.31
C PHE A 20 3.96 2.74 8.79
N ILE A 21 4.55 1.74 8.15
CA ILE A 21 4.33 1.44 6.74
C ILE A 21 3.54 0.14 6.65
N VAL A 22 2.33 0.25 6.10
CA VAL A 22 1.42 -0.87 5.91
C VAL A 22 1.71 -1.50 4.56
N ASP A 23 2.30 -2.69 4.63
CA ASP A 23 2.76 -3.43 3.45
C ASP A 23 1.61 -4.03 2.62
N HIS A 24 1.90 -4.25 1.33
CA HIS A 24 1.06 -4.95 0.35
C HIS A 24 -0.42 -4.52 0.36
N ASN A 25 -0.66 -3.22 0.22
CA ASN A 25 -2.00 -2.62 0.15
C ASN A 25 -2.83 -2.85 1.43
N GLY A 26 -2.19 -3.06 2.58
CA GLY A 26 -2.87 -3.43 3.82
C GLY A 26 -3.64 -4.75 3.72
N SER A 27 -3.22 -5.61 2.79
CA SER A 27 -3.91 -6.83 2.39
C SER A 27 -5.30 -6.64 1.77
N ALA A 28 -5.72 -5.41 1.45
CA ALA A 28 -7.03 -5.16 0.85
C ALA A 28 -7.13 -5.78 -0.56
N ALA A 29 -8.27 -6.41 -0.82
CA ALA A 29 -8.70 -6.91 -2.11
C ALA A 29 -9.81 -6.00 -2.69
N PRO A 30 -10.12 -6.11 -3.99
CA PRO A 30 -11.22 -5.33 -4.59
C PRO A 30 -12.55 -5.48 -3.85
N THR A 31 -12.83 -6.67 -3.32
CA THR A 31 -14.07 -6.99 -2.59
C THR A 31 -14.17 -6.30 -1.23
N ASP A 32 -13.07 -5.79 -0.69
CA ASP A 32 -13.08 -5.08 0.59
C ASP A 32 -13.58 -3.64 0.43
N PHE A 33 -13.53 -3.09 -0.79
CA PHE A 33 -14.00 -1.74 -1.05
C PHE A 33 -15.48 -1.58 -0.65
N GLY A 34 -15.78 -0.54 0.13
CA GLY A 34 -17.12 -0.28 0.66
C GLY A 34 -17.49 -1.07 1.93
N THR A 35 -16.63 -1.98 2.40
CA THR A 35 -16.84 -2.63 3.71
C THR A 35 -16.52 -1.70 4.87
N LEU A 36 -17.11 -1.98 6.05
CA LEU A 36 -16.79 -1.25 7.28
C LEU A 36 -15.31 -1.38 7.67
N GLU A 37 -14.72 -2.56 7.49
CA GLU A 37 -13.31 -2.80 7.81
C GLU A 37 -12.39 -1.95 6.94
N PHE A 38 -12.68 -1.86 5.64
CA PHE A 38 -11.93 -0.98 4.74
C PHE A 38 -12.10 0.50 5.10
N ALA A 39 -13.33 0.94 5.41
CA ALA A 39 -13.58 2.31 5.84
C ALA A 39 -12.82 2.67 7.13
N ASN A 40 -12.70 1.74 8.08
CA ASN A 40 -11.90 1.93 9.29
C ASN A 40 -10.40 2.02 8.97
N PHE A 41 -9.90 1.23 8.03
CA PHE A 41 -8.52 1.35 7.56
C PHE A 41 -8.25 2.70 6.88
N ILE A 42 -9.17 3.18 6.04
CA ILE A 42 -9.09 4.51 5.43
C ILE A 42 -9.01 5.61 6.50
N ARG A 43 -9.87 5.57 7.52
CA ARG A 43 -9.82 6.54 8.64
C ARG A 43 -8.50 6.51 9.40
N LEU A 44 -7.89 5.33 9.52
CA LEU A 44 -6.58 5.20 10.14
C LEU A 44 -5.48 5.81 9.27
N LEU A 45 -5.55 5.69 7.94
CA LEU A 45 -4.66 6.38 7.01
C LEU A 45 -4.82 7.91 7.07
N GLU A 46 -6.06 8.40 7.13
CA GLU A 46 -6.39 9.84 7.24
C GLU A 46 -5.77 10.50 8.49
N SER A 47 -5.49 9.72 9.53
CA SER A 47 -4.82 10.22 10.74
C SER A 47 -3.38 10.71 10.50
N GLY A 48 -2.77 10.36 9.36
CA GLY A 48 -1.38 10.67 9.04
C GLY A 48 -0.35 9.85 9.81
N ARG A 49 -0.78 8.84 10.59
CA ARG A 49 0.11 7.95 11.36
C ARG A 49 0.65 6.77 10.55
N LEU A 50 0.11 6.56 9.36
CA LEU A 50 0.41 5.43 8.50
C LEU A 50 0.81 5.91 7.09
N TYR A 51 1.73 5.18 6.50
CA TYR A 51 1.84 5.02 5.06
C TYR A 51 1.21 3.69 4.64
N VAL A 52 0.65 3.61 3.45
CA VAL A 52 0.33 2.36 2.76
C VAL A 52 1.25 2.17 1.57
N LYS A 53 1.86 0.99 1.48
CA LYS A 53 2.67 0.59 0.34
C LYS A 53 1.78 -0.05 -0.71
N ILE A 54 1.59 0.68 -1.81
CA ILE A 54 0.87 0.28 -3.00
C ILE A 54 1.81 -0.49 -3.92
N GLY A 55 1.30 -1.54 -4.56
CA GLY A 55 2.06 -2.37 -5.49
C GLY A 55 1.83 -3.85 -5.21
N ALA A 56 2.47 -4.71 -6.00
CA ALA A 56 2.23 -6.15 -5.97
C ALA A 56 0.73 -6.48 -6.07
N LEU A 57 -0.01 -5.77 -6.93
CA LEU A 57 -1.46 -5.86 -7.03
C LEU A 57 -1.90 -7.28 -7.44
N HIS A 58 -1.04 -8.01 -8.15
CA HIS A 58 -1.22 -9.43 -8.48
C HIS A 58 -1.41 -10.32 -7.24
N ARG A 59 -0.91 -9.90 -6.07
CA ARG A 59 -1.15 -10.62 -4.81
C ARG A 59 -2.59 -10.46 -4.33
N ARG A 60 -3.30 -9.40 -4.74
CA ARG A 60 -4.63 -9.01 -4.24
C ARG A 60 -5.77 -9.32 -5.19
N SER A 61 -5.48 -9.40 -6.49
CA SER A 61 -6.43 -9.86 -7.48
C SER A 61 -5.71 -10.41 -8.71
N ASP A 62 -6.28 -11.44 -9.32
CA ASP A 62 -5.86 -11.92 -10.64
C ASP A 62 -6.16 -10.86 -11.72
N ASN A 63 -7.23 -10.08 -11.54
CA ASN A 63 -7.54 -8.92 -12.35
C ASN A 63 -7.16 -7.64 -11.58
N ILE A 64 -5.89 -7.26 -11.68
CA ILE A 64 -5.34 -6.10 -10.98
C ILE A 64 -6.06 -4.79 -11.29
N ALA A 65 -6.77 -4.67 -12.43
CA ALA A 65 -7.53 -3.48 -12.75
C ALA A 65 -8.68 -3.21 -11.77
N LEU A 66 -9.20 -4.25 -11.10
CA LEU A 66 -10.23 -4.14 -10.07
C LEU A 66 -9.72 -3.45 -8.78
N MET A 67 -8.41 -3.21 -8.64
CA MET A 67 -7.85 -2.47 -7.52
C MET A 67 -8.00 -0.95 -7.65
N GLU A 68 -8.45 -0.43 -8.79
CA GLU A 68 -8.66 1.01 -9.02
C GLU A 68 -9.39 1.74 -7.86
N PRO A 69 -10.60 1.30 -7.42
CA PRO A 69 -11.32 2.00 -6.35
C PRO A 69 -10.56 1.99 -5.01
N VAL A 70 -9.82 0.90 -4.73
CA VAL A 70 -9.00 0.77 -3.52
C VAL A 70 -7.84 1.75 -3.55
N VAL A 71 -7.09 1.80 -4.66
CA VAL A 71 -5.94 2.71 -4.83
C VAL A 71 -6.38 4.17 -4.78
N LYS A 72 -7.47 4.51 -5.48
CA LYS A 72 -8.03 5.88 -5.45
C LYS A 72 -8.48 6.28 -4.05
N ALA A 73 -9.07 5.38 -3.27
CA ALA A 73 -9.43 5.67 -1.89
C ALA A 73 -8.19 6.00 -1.03
N TYR A 74 -7.08 5.28 -1.19
CA TYR A 74 -5.84 5.59 -0.49
C TYR A 74 -5.29 6.97 -0.86
N ALA A 75 -5.20 7.26 -2.16
CA ALA A 75 -4.66 8.52 -2.65
C ALA A 75 -5.50 9.73 -2.22
N ASN A 76 -6.83 9.60 -2.26
CA ASN A 76 -7.75 10.63 -1.82
C ASN A 76 -7.67 10.88 -0.29
N ALA A 77 -7.61 9.81 0.50
CA ALA A 77 -7.64 9.88 1.96
C ALA A 77 -6.31 10.34 2.56
N ALA A 78 -5.20 9.87 2.00
CA ALA A 78 -3.86 10.11 2.53
C ALA A 78 -2.85 10.31 1.39
N PRO A 79 -2.92 11.42 0.64
CA PRO A 79 -2.02 11.67 -0.49
C PRO A 79 -0.54 11.75 -0.09
N ASN A 80 -0.25 12.10 1.18
CA ASN A 80 1.10 12.10 1.75
C ASN A 80 1.48 10.75 2.41
N GLY A 81 0.55 9.80 2.46
CA GLY A 81 0.68 8.49 3.11
C GLY A 81 0.68 7.33 2.12
N ILE A 82 0.96 7.56 0.84
CA ILE A 82 1.09 6.47 -0.15
C ILE A 82 2.53 6.34 -0.62
N VAL A 83 3.04 5.12 -0.74
CA VAL A 83 4.34 4.82 -1.36
C VAL A 83 4.18 3.66 -2.32
N TRP A 84 5.01 3.56 -3.37
CA TRP A 84 5.01 2.39 -4.25
C TRP A 84 6.19 1.46 -3.95
N GLY A 85 5.98 0.15 -4.10
CA GLY A 85 7.08 -0.80 -4.15
C GLY A 85 6.73 -2.03 -4.99
N SER A 86 7.66 -2.43 -5.85
CA SER A 86 7.46 -3.51 -6.83
C SER A 86 7.22 -4.88 -6.23
N ASP A 87 7.72 -5.12 -5.01
CA ASP A 87 7.81 -6.47 -4.42
C ASP A 87 8.68 -7.44 -5.24
N TRP A 88 9.63 -6.91 -6.02
CA TRP A 88 10.65 -7.73 -6.67
C TRP A 88 11.46 -8.51 -5.61
N PRO A 89 11.78 -9.79 -5.82
CA PRO A 89 11.71 -10.56 -7.07
C PRO A 89 10.36 -11.22 -7.39
N HIS A 90 9.27 -10.91 -6.69
CA HIS A 90 7.96 -11.55 -6.82
C HIS A 90 8.01 -13.03 -6.40
N VAL A 91 8.37 -13.27 -5.15
CA VAL A 91 8.44 -14.63 -4.59
C VAL A 91 7.08 -15.33 -4.60
N ASN A 92 7.07 -16.61 -4.93
CA ASN A 92 5.87 -17.44 -4.87
C ASN A 92 5.51 -17.77 -3.41
N THR A 93 4.50 -17.10 -2.87
CA THR A 93 4.04 -17.30 -1.49
C THR A 93 2.98 -18.39 -1.33
N THR A 94 2.59 -19.06 -2.42
CA THR A 94 1.59 -20.15 -2.38
C THR A 94 2.22 -21.50 -2.03
N ILE A 95 3.52 -21.65 -2.26
CA ILE A 95 4.26 -22.88 -1.98
C ILE A 95 4.79 -22.85 -0.55
N LYS A 96 4.53 -23.93 0.20
CA LYS A 96 5.00 -24.11 1.58
C LYS A 96 6.26 -24.97 1.60
N GLY A 97 7.16 -24.69 2.53
CA GLY A 97 8.39 -25.45 2.74
C GLY A 97 9.64 -24.56 2.70
N LEU A 98 10.80 -25.17 2.89
CA LEU A 98 12.10 -24.48 2.90
C LEU A 98 12.81 -24.50 1.54
N THR A 99 12.29 -25.26 0.58
CA THR A 99 12.86 -25.35 -0.77
C THR A 99 12.51 -24.06 -1.53
N PRO A 100 13.49 -23.28 -1.98
CA PRO A 100 13.23 -22.10 -2.79
C PRO A 100 12.50 -22.48 -4.08
N THR A 101 11.51 -21.68 -4.45
CA THR A 101 10.85 -21.79 -5.75
C THR A 101 11.27 -20.61 -6.63
N PRO A 102 11.28 -20.78 -7.96
CA PRO A 102 11.48 -19.66 -8.86
C PRO A 102 10.47 -18.54 -8.58
N PRO A 103 10.84 -17.28 -8.77
CA PRO A 103 9.87 -16.19 -8.66
C PRO A 103 8.77 -16.33 -9.71
N ILE A 104 7.59 -15.80 -9.40
CA ILE A 104 6.48 -15.76 -10.35
C ILE A 104 6.70 -14.64 -11.36
N GLU A 105 6.30 -14.89 -12.61
CA GLU A 105 6.33 -13.86 -13.64
C GLU A 105 5.17 -12.88 -13.41
N VAL A 106 5.52 -11.61 -13.22
CA VAL A 106 4.56 -10.53 -12.97
C VAL A 106 4.84 -9.41 -13.95
N ASN A 107 3.80 -8.94 -14.61
CA ASN A 107 3.90 -7.77 -15.50
C ASN A 107 3.85 -6.47 -14.68
N THR A 108 4.99 -6.07 -14.12
CA THR A 108 5.11 -4.82 -13.34
C THR A 108 4.82 -3.57 -14.19
N ASP A 109 5.11 -3.61 -15.49
CA ASP A 109 4.84 -2.49 -16.40
C ASP A 109 3.34 -2.24 -16.57
N GLU A 110 2.52 -3.30 -16.62
CA GLU A 110 1.06 -3.18 -16.61
C GLU A 110 0.58 -2.53 -15.31
N GLU A 111 1.10 -2.98 -14.16
CA GLU A 111 0.75 -2.39 -12.85
C GLU A 111 1.07 -0.88 -12.83
N LEU A 112 2.27 -0.48 -13.26
CA LEU A 112 2.67 0.93 -13.30
C LEU A 112 1.81 1.74 -14.27
N ARG A 113 1.44 1.20 -15.44
CA ARG A 113 0.54 1.87 -16.39
C ARG A 113 -0.85 2.09 -15.80
N LEU A 114 -1.40 1.09 -15.11
CA LEU A 114 -2.69 1.21 -14.44
C LEU A 114 -2.65 2.25 -13.33
N LEU A 115 -1.69 2.15 -12.41
CA LEU A 115 -1.49 3.12 -11.34
C LEU A 115 -1.34 4.55 -11.90
N ARG A 116 -0.61 4.70 -13.01
CA ARG A 116 -0.42 6.01 -13.67
C ARG A 116 -1.72 6.57 -14.22
N SER A 117 -2.62 5.73 -14.72
CA SER A 117 -3.93 6.15 -15.23
C SER A 117 -4.95 6.48 -14.14
N TRP A 118 -4.75 5.96 -12.92
CA TRP A 118 -5.66 6.18 -11.79
C TRP A 118 -5.31 7.40 -10.95
N LEU A 119 -4.04 7.77 -10.89
CA LEU A 119 -3.51 8.83 -10.05
C LEU A 119 -3.27 10.11 -10.84
N THR A 120 -3.47 11.25 -10.18
CA THR A 120 -3.03 12.55 -10.69
C THR A 120 -1.49 12.65 -10.74
N ASP A 121 -0.96 13.63 -11.47
CA ASP A 121 0.49 13.91 -11.51
C ASP A 121 1.08 14.19 -10.13
N ILE A 122 0.31 14.86 -9.27
CA ILE A 122 0.72 15.18 -7.92
C ILE A 122 0.78 13.92 -7.06
N GLU A 123 -0.26 13.08 -7.09
CA GLU A 123 -0.29 11.83 -6.33
C GLU A 123 0.76 10.84 -6.82
N TRP A 124 0.96 10.75 -8.14
CA TRP A 124 2.01 9.93 -8.74
C TRP A 124 3.41 10.34 -8.27
N ASN A 125 3.71 11.65 -8.33
CA ASN A 125 4.99 12.18 -7.86
C ASN A 125 5.17 11.99 -6.35
N LYS A 126 4.11 12.19 -5.55
CA LYS A 126 4.14 11.92 -4.11
C LYS A 126 4.43 10.44 -3.83
N MET A 127 3.72 9.53 -4.47
CA MET A 127 3.84 8.10 -4.27
C MET A 127 5.25 7.57 -4.58
N LEU A 128 5.87 8.04 -5.67
CA LEU A 128 7.16 7.52 -6.14
C LEU A 128 8.38 8.28 -5.62
N VAL A 129 8.23 9.55 -5.25
CA VAL A 129 9.37 10.43 -4.96
C VAL A 129 9.24 11.08 -3.59
N LEU A 130 8.22 11.92 -3.38
CA LEU A 130 8.19 12.77 -2.18
C LEU A 130 7.92 11.95 -0.91
N ASN A 131 6.89 11.10 -0.91
CA ASN A 131 6.53 10.31 0.26
C ASN A 131 7.64 9.32 0.64
N PRO A 132 8.27 8.56 -0.29
CA PRO A 132 9.43 7.73 0.05
C PRO A 132 10.60 8.54 0.64
N ARG A 133 10.87 9.75 0.13
CA ARG A 133 11.91 10.64 0.70
C ARG A 133 11.66 10.95 2.17
N HIS A 134 10.41 11.28 2.50
CA HIS A 134 10.02 11.55 3.88
C HIS A 134 9.99 10.28 4.74
N ALA A 135 9.36 9.20 4.26
CA ALA A 135 9.15 7.97 5.02
C ALA A 135 10.48 7.26 5.36
N PHE A 136 11.47 7.31 4.47
CA PHE A 136 12.76 6.63 4.63
C PHE A 136 13.92 7.58 4.95
N SER A 137 13.64 8.87 5.14
CA SER A 137 14.68 9.88 5.41
C SER A 137 15.83 9.87 4.38
N VAL A 138 15.51 9.63 3.11
CA VAL A 138 16.52 9.68 2.04
C VAL A 138 16.68 11.13 1.57
N GLU A 139 17.84 11.73 1.86
CA GLU A 139 18.19 13.06 1.36
C GLU A 139 18.35 13.03 -0.18
N ALA A 140 17.97 14.11 -0.85
CA ALA A 140 18.24 14.24 -2.29
C ALA A 140 19.71 14.59 -2.50
N TRP A 141 20.34 13.82 -3.38
CA TRP A 141 21.67 14.08 -3.93
C TRP A 141 21.66 15.28 -4.88
#